data_AF-X1F7S7-F1
#
_entry.id   AF-X1F7S7-F1
#
_cell.length_a   1.000
_cell.length_b   1.000
_cell.length_c   1.000
_cell.angle_alpha   90.00
_cell.angle_beta   90.00
_cell.angle_gamma   90.00
#
_symmetry.space_group_name_H-M   'P 1'
#
loop_
_entity.id
_entity.type
_entity.pdbx_description
1 polymer ?
#
loop_
_entity_poly.entity_id
_entity_poly.type
_entity_poly.pdbx_seq_one_letter_code
_entity_poly.pdbx_strand_id
1 'polypeptide(L)'
;MYNRFRPHQGLTGRTPDEVYFNREPGIEKPRWEPRAKWPMTSGCAAPYVPAKDECGVKLRLEVNYLEGRKHLPIFKLRKVA
;
A
#
# COMPACT_ATOMS: atom_id res chain seq x y z
N MET A 1 2.02 -9.40 -15.36
CA MET A 1 2.30 -10.65 -14.63
C MET A 1 1.70 -10.60 -13.23
N TYR A 2 0.97 -11.65 -12.83
CA TYR A 2 0.18 -11.74 -11.59
C TYR A 2 0.98 -11.52 -10.30
N ASN A 3 2.15 -12.16 -10.21
CA ASN A 3 3.01 -12.17 -9.03
C ASN A 3 3.50 -10.78 -8.58
N ARG A 4 3.48 -9.78 -9.47
CA ARG A 4 3.88 -8.40 -9.16
C ARG A 4 2.88 -7.65 -8.29
N PHE A 5 1.61 -8.04 -8.26
CA PHE A 5 0.54 -7.24 -7.65
C PHE A 5 -0.15 -7.93 -6.47
N ARG A 6 0.37 -9.07 -6.02
CA ARG A 6 -0.32 -9.97 -5.10
C ARG A 6 0.56 -10.24 -3.88
N PRO A 7 0.42 -9.42 -2.83
CA PRO A 7 1.10 -9.69 -1.58
C PRO A 7 0.57 -10.98 -0.98
N HIS A 8 1.45 -11.74 -0.34
CA HIS A 8 1.13 -13.05 0.20
C HIS A 8 1.39 -13.08 1.71
N GLN A 9 0.48 -13.66 2.48
CA GLN A 9 0.62 -13.75 3.94
C GLN A 9 1.87 -14.55 4.35
N GLY A 10 2.13 -15.68 3.69
CA GLY A 10 3.34 -16.49 3.92
C GLY A 10 4.65 -15.81 3.50
N LEU A 11 4.58 -14.65 2.82
CA LEU A 11 5.74 -13.82 2.50
C LEU A 11 5.71 -12.51 3.30
N THR A 12 5.04 -12.49 4.46
CA THR A 12 4.93 -11.32 5.33
C THR A 12 4.35 -10.10 4.61
N GLY A 13 3.39 -10.32 3.71
CA GLY A 13 2.75 -9.27 2.92
C GLY A 13 3.60 -8.74 1.75
N ARG A 14 4.72 -9.39 1.43
CA ARG A 14 5.50 -9.15 0.21
C ARG A 14 4.89 -9.91 -0.97
N THR A 15 5.13 -9.43 -2.17
CA THR A 15 4.77 -10.12 -3.42
C THR A 15 5.85 -11.14 -3.80
N PRO A 16 5.50 -12.24 -4.51
CA PRO A 16 6.51 -13.19 -4.98
C PRO A 16 7.59 -12.55 -5.85
N ASP A 17 7.22 -11.54 -6.66
CA ASP A 17 8.15 -10.78 -7.50
C ASP A 17 9.16 -9.99 -6.65
N GLU A 18 8.71 -9.36 -5.56
CA GLU A 18 9.60 -8.64 -4.64
C GLU A 18 10.61 -9.57 -3.98
N VAL A 19 10.18 -10.77 -3.55
CA VAL A 19 11.07 -11.76 -2.94
C VAL A 19 12.05 -12.32 -3.98
N TYR A 20 11.57 -12.75 -5.14
CA TYR A 20 12.40 -13.39 -6.17
C TYR A 20 13.45 -12.44 -6.75
N PHE A 21 13.06 -11.20 -7.04
CA PHE A 21 13.96 -10.19 -7.61
C PHE A 21 14.66 -9.33 -6.55
N ASN A 22 14.51 -9.65 -5.26
CA ASN A 22 15.05 -8.89 -4.13
C ASN A 22 14.75 -7.38 -4.23
N ARG A 23 13.50 -7.02 -4.57
CA ARG A 23 13.05 -5.62 -4.67
C ARG A 23 12.56 -5.13 -3.33
N GLU A 24 12.70 -3.83 -3.12
CA GLU A 24 12.13 -3.14 -1.96
C GLU A 24 10.61 -3.39 -1.85
N PRO A 25 10.14 -4.02 -0.76
CA PRO A 25 8.74 -4.39 -0.61
C PRO A 25 7.80 -3.20 -0.46
N GLY A 26 6.62 -3.28 -1.07
CA GLY A 26 5.57 -2.28 -0.91
C GLY A 26 5.07 -2.11 0.53
N ILE A 27 5.15 -3.16 1.37
CA ILE A 27 4.69 -3.12 2.76
C ILE A 27 5.55 -2.23 3.67
N GLU A 28 6.83 -2.05 3.31
CA GLU A 28 7.83 -1.26 4.03
C GLU A 28 7.83 0.22 3.59
N LYS A 29 7.09 0.56 2.53
CA LYS A 29 7.02 1.92 2.00
C LYS A 29 6.12 2.83 2.85
N PRO A 30 6.43 4.14 2.92
CA PRO A 30 5.57 5.10 3.58
C PRO A 30 4.12 5.06 3.06
N ARG A 31 3.15 5.18 3.95
CA ARG A 31 1.71 5.03 3.64
C ARG A 31 0.98 6.36 3.59
N TRP A 32 -0.01 6.46 2.73
CA TRP A 32 -0.92 7.61 2.76
C TRP A 32 -1.80 7.53 3.99
N GLU A 33 -2.00 8.67 4.66
CA GLU A 33 -2.85 8.71 5.84
C GLU A 33 -4.06 9.64 5.72
N PRO A 34 -5.28 9.11 5.46
CA PRO A 34 -6.46 9.95 5.28
C PRO A 34 -7.02 10.55 6.59
N ARG A 35 -6.65 10.05 7.77
CA ARG A 35 -7.16 10.55 9.05
C ARG A 35 -6.34 11.74 9.52
N ALA A 36 -6.92 12.94 9.50
CA ALA A 36 -6.24 14.19 9.90
C ALA A 36 -5.66 14.17 11.32
N LYS A 37 -6.29 13.43 12.25
CA LYS A 37 -5.87 13.32 13.65
C LYS A 37 -5.41 11.91 13.99
N TRP A 38 -4.52 11.32 13.18
CA TRP A 38 -3.93 10.02 13.54
C TRP A 38 -3.04 10.18 14.79
N PRO A 39 -3.23 9.35 15.83
CA PRO A 39 -2.42 9.41 17.05
C PRO A 39 -1.04 8.77 16.83
N MET A 40 -0.15 9.47 16.10
CA MET A 40 1.14 8.93 15.66
C MET A 40 2.08 8.57 16.81
N THR A 41 1.90 9.22 17.97
CA THR A 41 2.73 9.04 19.17
C THR A 41 2.17 8.01 20.16
N SER A 42 1.00 7.43 19.90
CA SER A 42 0.40 6.44 20.80
C SER A 42 1.05 5.08 20.61
N GLY A 43 1.52 4.44 21.69
CA GLY A 43 2.22 3.15 21.60
C GLY A 43 1.40 2.01 20.99
N CYS A 44 0.06 2.06 21.08
CA CYS A 44 -0.82 1.04 20.51
C CYS A 44 -1.34 1.35 19.10
N ALA A 45 -1.12 2.58 18.60
CA ALA A 45 -1.63 3.05 17.31
C ALA A 45 -0.55 3.71 16.44
N ALA A 46 0.71 3.65 16.87
CA ALA A 46 1.84 4.11 16.10
C ALA A 46 1.89 3.36 14.75
N PRO A 47 2.15 4.07 13.65
CA PRO A 47 2.15 3.45 12.35
C PRO A 47 3.38 2.55 12.19
N TYR A 48 3.20 1.37 11.58
CA TYR A 48 4.30 0.42 11.32
C TYR A 48 5.39 1.01 10.40
N VAL A 49 4.97 1.88 9.47
CA VAL A 49 5.82 2.64 8.55
C VAL A 49 5.36 4.09 8.57
N PRO A 50 6.25 5.08 8.36
CA PRO A 50 5.87 6.49 8.44
C PRO A 50 4.79 6.86 7.42
N ALA A 51 4.06 7.94 7.72
CA ALA A 51 3.18 8.54 6.74
C ALA A 51 4.02 9.08 5.56
N LYS A 52 3.51 8.91 4.34
CA LYS A 52 4.14 9.37 3.11
C LYS A 52 4.15 10.89 2.97
N ASP A 53 3.20 11.54 3.63
CA ASP A 53 2.92 12.98 3.60
C ASP A 53 2.20 13.32 4.91
N GLU A 54 1.65 14.53 5.02
CA GLU A 54 0.78 14.94 6.12
C GLU A 54 -0.43 14.00 6.31
N CYS A 55 -0.92 13.91 7.55
CA CYS A 55 -2.15 13.23 7.87
C CYS A 55 -3.36 14.04 7.40
N GLY A 56 -4.45 13.38 7.00
CA GLY A 56 -5.66 14.05 6.52
C GLY A 56 -5.72 14.24 5.01
N VAL A 57 -4.84 13.56 4.26
CA VAL A 57 -4.83 13.67 2.80
C VAL A 57 -6.09 13.08 2.19
N LYS A 58 -6.68 13.84 1.26
CA LYS A 58 -7.74 13.33 0.39
C LYS A 58 -7.11 12.52 -0.74
N LEU A 59 -7.58 11.29 -0.92
CA LEU A 59 -7.04 10.36 -1.89
C LEU A 59 -8.10 10.00 -2.93
N ARG A 60 -7.68 9.88 -4.19
CA ARG A 60 -8.44 9.22 -5.24
C ARG A 60 -8.00 7.78 -5.32
N LEU A 61 -8.95 6.86 -5.18
CA LEU A 61 -8.77 5.44 -5.45
C LEU A 61 -8.98 5.16 -6.93
N GLU A 62 -7.92 4.72 -7.61
CA GLU A 62 -7.95 4.25 -8.99
C GLU A 62 -7.95 2.73 -8.99
N VAL A 63 -9.02 2.13 -9.53
CA VAL A 63 -9.15 0.68 -9.68
C VAL A 63 -8.90 0.32 -11.13
N ASN A 64 -7.90 -0.51 -11.37
CA ASN A 64 -7.61 -1.13 -12.65
C ASN A 64 -7.72 -2.65 -12.53
N TYR A 65 -7.62 -3.38 -13.64
CA TYR A 65 -7.72 -4.83 -13.64
C TYR A 65 -6.55 -5.44 -14.42
N LEU A 66 -5.93 -6.49 -13.86
CA LEU A 66 -4.86 -7.20 -14.55
C LEU A 66 -5.43 -7.87 -15.80
N GLU A 67 -4.97 -7.43 -16.98
CA GLU A 67 -5.40 -7.97 -18.28
C GLU A 67 -6.94 -7.98 -18.45
N GLY A 68 -7.62 -6.96 -17.91
CA GLY A 68 -9.07 -6.82 -17.97
C GLY A 68 -9.86 -7.77 -17.05
N ARG A 69 -9.19 -8.65 -16.28
CA ARG A 69 -9.85 -9.64 -15.44
C ARG A 69 -10.41 -9.00 -14.17
N LYS A 70 -11.74 -8.90 -14.07
CA LYS A 70 -12.43 -8.23 -12.95
C LYS A 70 -12.11 -8.79 -11.56
N HIS A 71 -11.83 -10.09 -11.46
CA HIS A 71 -11.44 -10.74 -10.20
C HIS A 71 -10.00 -10.43 -9.78
N LEU A 72 -9.23 -9.73 -10.62
CA LEU A 72 -7.85 -9.33 -10.36
C LEU A 72 -7.71 -7.80 -10.35
N PRO A 73 -8.30 -7.10 -9.37
CA PRO A 73 -8.14 -5.66 -9.25
C PRO A 73 -6.69 -5.28 -8.94
N ILE A 74 -6.27 -4.11 -9.42
CA ILE A 74 -5.02 -3.43 -9.11
C ILE A 74 -5.39 -2.03 -8.63
N PHE A 75 -5.13 -1.78 -7.36
CA PHE A 75 -5.44 -0.51 -6.72
C PHE A 75 -4.26 0.44 -6.81
N LYS A 76 -4.54 1.71 -7.09
CA LYS A 76 -3.58 2.82 -6.98
C LYS A 76 -4.24 3.96 -6.21
N LEU A 77 -3.45 4.62 -5.35
CA LEU A 77 -3.88 5.79 -4.59
C LEU A 77 -3.12 7.01 -5.07
N ARG A 78 -3.83 8.10 -5.37
CA ARG A 78 -3.25 9.41 -5.70
C ARG A 78 -3.75 10.47 -4.74
N LYS A 79 -2.88 11.40 -4.33
CA LYS A 79 -3.30 12.62 -3.62
C LYS A 79 -4.17 13.46 -4.54
N VAL A 80 -5.26 13.99 -4.00
CA VAL A 80 -6.10 15.00 -4.66
C VAL A 80 -5.60 16.37 -4.19
N ALA A 81 -5.45 17.31 -5.13
CA ALA A 81 -5.06 18.69 -4.84
C ALA A 81 -6.18 19.44 -4.10
#